data_AF-A0A3D2X420-F1
#
_entry.id   AF-A0A3D2X420-F1
#
_cell.length_a   1.000
_cell.length_b   1.000
_cell.length_c   1.000
_cell.angle_alpha   90.00
_cell.angle_beta   90.00
_cell.angle_gamma   90.00
#
_symmetry.space_group_name_H-M   'P 1'
#
loop_
_entity.id
_entity.type
_entity.pdbx_description
1 polymer ?
#
loop_
_entity_poly.entity_id
_entity_poly.type
_entity_poly.pdbx_seq_one_letter_code
_entity_poly.pdbx_strand_id
1 'polypeptide(L)'
;MIKSSNSALASKEMIVRAIKDSFIKLNPRTQAQNFVMLLVYISAILTSILWVASFFGWKDAPVGYTLAIAIILWFTVLFANFAEAIAEGRGKAQADSLRAAKKDVEAHKIPSPEEKNEITKVSSSSLKKGDIIIVKAGEQIPADGEVMEGAASVDESAITGESAPVIRESGGDRSAVTGGTTVLSDWIVVVVTNEAGESFLDKMIAMVEGAARKKTPNEIALQIFLIALSIIFILVTLSLYSYSVFSAKLEGIVNPTSISTLIALLVCLAPTTIGALLSAIGIAGMSRLNQANVLAMSGRAIEAAGDVDI
;
A
#
# COMPACT_ATOMS: atom_id res chain seq x y z
N MET A 1 -27.85 -1.39 -15.01
CA MET A 1 -27.61 -2.83 -14.75
C MET A 1 -26.37 -3.36 -15.50
N ILE A 2 -25.30 -2.55 -15.64
CA ILE A 2 -24.07 -2.91 -16.36
C ILE A 2 -22.90 -2.68 -15.38
N LYS A 3 -22.55 -3.66 -14.54
CA LYS A 3 -21.35 -3.56 -13.68
C LYS A 3 -20.72 -4.89 -13.24
N SER A 4 -21.23 -6.05 -13.66
CA SER A 4 -20.72 -7.35 -13.15
C SER A 4 -19.61 -8.01 -13.97
N SER A 5 -19.46 -7.72 -15.28
CA SER A 5 -18.46 -8.40 -16.12
C SER A 5 -17.03 -7.84 -15.98
N ASN A 6 -16.88 -6.52 -15.80
CA ASN A 6 -15.56 -5.89 -15.63
C ASN A 6 -14.90 -6.18 -14.27
N SER A 7 -15.67 -6.52 -13.22
CA SER A 7 -15.08 -6.80 -11.89
C SER A 7 -14.40 -8.18 -11.82
N ALA A 8 -14.86 -9.15 -12.62
CA ALA A 8 -14.32 -10.50 -12.61
C ALA A 8 -12.96 -10.59 -13.34
N LEU A 9 -12.78 -9.84 -14.44
CA LEU A 9 -11.50 -9.77 -15.16
C LEU A 9 -10.46 -8.97 -14.38
N ALA A 10 -10.85 -7.81 -13.83
CA ALA A 10 -9.98 -7.00 -12.98
C ALA A 10 -9.54 -7.75 -11.69
N SER A 11 -10.43 -8.55 -11.11
CA SER A 11 -10.08 -9.38 -9.94
C SER A 11 -9.12 -10.52 -10.30
N LYS A 12 -9.24 -11.11 -11.49
CA LYS A 12 -8.31 -12.16 -11.97
C LYS A 12 -6.90 -11.63 -12.22
N GLU A 13 -6.78 -10.49 -12.90
CA GLU A 13 -5.47 -9.84 -13.11
C GLU A 13 -4.82 -9.41 -11.79
N MET A 14 -5.62 -8.87 -10.86
CA MET A 14 -5.16 -8.53 -9.52
C MET A 14 -4.63 -9.75 -8.76
N ILE A 15 -5.32 -10.90 -8.83
CA ILE A 15 -4.86 -12.15 -8.20
C ILE A 15 -3.55 -12.64 -8.82
N VAL A 16 -3.44 -12.64 -10.15
CA VAL A 16 -2.20 -13.07 -10.85
C VAL A 16 -1.03 -12.16 -10.47
N ARG A 17 -1.26 -10.84 -10.42
CA ARG A 17 -0.27 -9.87 -9.96
C ARG A 17 0.12 -10.11 -8.51
N ALA A 18 -0.85 -10.35 -7.62
CA ALA A 18 -0.59 -10.63 -6.21
C ALA A 18 0.21 -11.92 -5.99
N ILE A 19 -0.03 -12.97 -6.79
CA ILE A 19 0.79 -14.19 -6.77
C ILE A 19 2.23 -13.85 -7.19
N LYS A 20 2.42 -13.11 -8.29
CA LYS A 20 3.77 -12.71 -8.72
C LYS A 20 4.48 -11.89 -7.64
N ASP A 21 3.79 -10.92 -7.06
CA ASP A 21 4.32 -10.05 -6.02
C ASP A 21 4.62 -10.82 -4.73
N SER A 22 3.86 -11.87 -4.40
CA SER A 22 4.13 -12.70 -3.21
C SER A 22 5.49 -13.42 -3.29
N PHE A 23 5.88 -13.85 -4.48
CA PHE A 23 7.21 -14.42 -4.73
C PHE A 23 8.32 -13.35 -4.74
N ILE A 24 8.06 -12.16 -5.29
CA ILE A 24 9.03 -11.05 -5.26
C ILE A 24 9.32 -10.62 -3.81
N LYS A 25 8.29 -10.63 -2.95
CA LYS A 25 8.38 -10.30 -1.52
C LYS A 25 9.12 -11.36 -0.68
N LEU A 26 9.55 -12.50 -1.25
CA LEU A 26 10.45 -13.44 -0.58
C LEU A 26 11.87 -12.88 -0.36
N ASN A 27 12.18 -11.69 -0.87
CA ASN A 27 13.45 -11.03 -0.61
C ASN A 27 13.69 -10.88 0.91
N PRO A 28 14.86 -11.30 1.45
CA PRO A 28 15.21 -11.17 2.87
C PRO A 28 15.04 -9.75 3.43
N ARG A 29 15.25 -8.72 2.60
CA ARG A 29 15.08 -7.31 3.02
C ARG A 29 13.64 -6.98 3.36
N THR A 30 12.67 -7.54 2.63
CA THR A 30 11.25 -7.33 2.86
C THR A 30 10.80 -8.06 4.11
N GLN A 31 11.22 -9.31 4.27
CA GLN A 31 10.91 -10.12 5.45
C GLN A 31 11.48 -9.51 6.74
N ALA A 32 12.63 -8.84 6.68
CA ALA A 32 13.25 -8.19 7.83
C ALA A 32 12.41 -7.05 8.44
N GLN A 33 11.43 -6.50 7.71
CA GLN A 33 10.55 -5.46 8.23
C GLN A 33 9.51 -5.99 9.24
N ASN A 34 9.31 -7.31 9.27
CA ASN A 34 8.37 -8.02 10.12
C ASN A 34 9.06 -9.19 10.81
N PHE A 35 9.38 -9.02 12.09
CA PHE A 35 10.15 -10.01 12.87
C PHE A 35 9.49 -11.41 12.90
N VAL A 36 8.16 -11.47 13.02
CA VAL A 36 7.44 -12.75 13.08
C VAL A 36 7.56 -13.50 11.75
N MET A 37 7.38 -12.79 10.63
CA MET A 37 7.52 -13.41 9.30
C MET A 37 8.97 -13.75 8.97
N LEU A 38 9.93 -12.95 9.41
CA LEU A 38 11.35 -13.26 9.30
C LEU A 38 11.69 -14.57 10.03
N LEU A 39 11.14 -14.77 11.23
CA LEU A 39 11.31 -16.01 11.99
C LEU A 39 10.80 -17.21 11.18
N VAL A 40 9.57 -17.14 10.64
CA VAL A 40 9.00 -18.22 9.81
C VAL A 40 9.84 -18.46 8.55
N TYR A 41 10.33 -17.39 7.91
CA TYR A 41 11.19 -17.47 6.73
C TYR A 41 12.52 -18.18 7.02
N ILE A 42 13.19 -17.84 8.13
CA ILE A 42 14.40 -18.51 8.60
C ILE A 42 14.10 -19.97 8.94
N SER A 43 12.99 -20.24 9.61
CA SER A 43 12.52 -21.60 9.91
C SER A 43 12.27 -22.43 8.64
N ALA A 44 11.68 -21.84 7.60
CA ALA A 44 11.46 -22.50 6.30
C ALA A 44 12.79 -22.84 5.61
N ILE A 45 13.75 -21.90 5.60
CA ILE A 45 15.10 -22.13 5.06
C ILE A 45 15.81 -23.24 5.84
N LEU A 46 15.82 -23.17 7.17
CA LEU A 46 16.49 -24.16 8.03
C LEU A 46 15.89 -25.55 7.82
N THR A 47 14.57 -25.67 7.77
CA THR A 47 13.90 -26.96 7.52
C THR A 47 14.21 -27.48 6.12
N SER A 48 14.30 -26.61 5.12
CA SER A 48 14.70 -26.99 3.76
C SER A 48 16.15 -27.50 3.71
N ILE A 49 17.06 -26.87 4.45
CA ILE A 49 18.44 -27.32 4.61
C ILE A 49 18.48 -28.69 5.30
N LEU A 50 17.71 -28.90 6.37
CA LEU A 50 17.60 -30.19 7.06
C LEU A 50 17.06 -31.29 6.13
N TRP A 51 16.08 -30.95 5.29
CA TRP A 51 15.56 -31.89 4.28
C TRP A 51 16.64 -32.27 3.27
N VAL A 52 17.42 -31.31 2.75
CA VAL A 52 18.54 -31.61 1.84
C VAL A 52 19.62 -32.44 2.54
N ALA A 53 19.97 -32.08 3.78
CA ALA A 53 20.96 -32.80 4.58
C ALA A 53 20.57 -34.27 4.86
N SER A 54 19.26 -34.57 4.88
CA SER A 54 18.76 -35.94 5.04
C SER A 54 19.20 -36.89 3.93
N PHE A 55 19.47 -36.37 2.71
CA PHE A 55 20.04 -37.15 1.61
C PHE A 55 21.55 -37.40 1.78
N PHE A 56 22.25 -36.56 2.54
CA PHE A 56 23.68 -36.69 2.84
C PHE A 56 23.95 -37.49 4.13
N GLY A 57 22.95 -38.20 4.66
CA GLY A 57 23.08 -39.09 5.81
C GLY A 57 22.70 -38.48 7.17
N TRP A 58 22.31 -37.19 7.21
CA TRP A 58 21.90 -36.52 8.45
C TRP A 58 20.39 -36.67 8.65
N LYS A 59 19.96 -37.71 9.38
CA LYS A 59 18.54 -38.02 9.58
C LYS A 59 18.06 -37.53 10.95
N ASP A 60 17.49 -36.32 10.97
CA ASP A 60 16.80 -35.74 12.15
C ASP A 60 15.37 -36.29 12.29
N ALA A 61 14.63 -36.41 11.18
CA ALA A 61 13.28 -36.96 11.12
C ALA A 61 13.07 -37.72 9.79
N PRO A 62 11.96 -38.46 9.61
CA PRO A 62 11.65 -39.07 8.32
C PRO A 62 11.64 -38.04 7.18
N VAL A 63 12.31 -38.36 6.07
CA VAL A 63 12.51 -37.41 4.94
C VAL A 63 11.20 -36.80 4.45
N GLY A 64 10.15 -37.61 4.32
CA GLY A 64 8.82 -37.14 3.91
C GLY A 64 8.16 -36.20 4.92
N TYR A 65 8.44 -36.38 6.21
CA TYR A 65 7.92 -35.50 7.28
C TYR A 65 8.62 -34.14 7.26
N THR A 66 9.95 -34.10 7.16
CA THR A 66 10.70 -32.84 7.04
C THR A 66 10.32 -32.08 5.76
N LEU A 67 10.09 -32.78 4.64
CA LEU A 67 9.59 -32.16 3.41
C LEU A 67 8.21 -31.53 3.60
N ALA A 68 7.28 -32.25 4.24
CA ALA A 68 5.94 -31.75 4.50
C ALA A 68 5.96 -30.47 5.34
N ILE A 69 6.78 -30.43 6.39
CA ILE A 69 6.98 -29.21 7.20
C ILE A 69 7.55 -28.09 6.33
N ALA A 70 8.62 -28.34 5.57
CA ALA A 70 9.21 -27.31 4.72
C ALA A 70 8.20 -26.71 3.73
N ILE A 71 7.37 -27.55 3.08
CA ILE A 71 6.32 -27.10 2.16
C ILE A 71 5.30 -26.22 2.89
N ILE A 72 4.81 -26.64 4.06
CA ILE A 72 3.84 -25.87 4.84
C ILE A 72 4.45 -24.53 5.27
N LEU A 73 5.70 -24.49 5.72
CA LEU A 73 6.36 -23.25 6.13
C LEU A 73 6.52 -22.27 4.97
N TRP A 74 6.94 -22.75 3.79
CA TRP A 74 6.99 -21.92 2.57
C TRP A 74 5.62 -21.43 2.16
N PHE A 75 4.60 -22.28 2.24
CA PHE A 75 3.22 -21.89 1.97
C PHE A 75 2.75 -20.79 2.92
N THR A 76 3.06 -20.89 4.22
CA THR A 76 2.74 -19.85 5.22
C THR A 76 3.37 -18.50 4.88
N VAL A 77 4.67 -18.48 4.49
CA VAL A 77 5.34 -17.25 4.08
C VAL A 77 4.71 -16.67 2.81
N LEU A 78 4.46 -17.51 1.81
CA LEU A 78 3.84 -17.09 0.54
C LEU A 78 2.43 -16.55 0.76
N PHE A 79 1.64 -17.19 1.63
CA PHE A 79 0.28 -16.75 1.95
C PHE A 79 0.27 -15.38 2.63
N ALA A 80 1.19 -15.14 3.56
CA ALA A 80 1.36 -13.83 4.19
C ALA A 80 1.70 -12.75 3.15
N ASN A 81 2.72 -13.00 2.32
CA ASN A 81 3.12 -12.07 1.26
C ASN A 81 1.99 -11.82 0.25
N PHE A 82 1.20 -12.84 -0.06
CA PHE A 82 0.05 -12.76 -0.94
C PHE A 82 -1.08 -11.89 -0.35
N ALA A 83 -1.40 -12.05 0.93
CA ALA A 83 -2.40 -11.22 1.60
C ALA A 83 -2.00 -9.74 1.58
N GLU A 84 -0.72 -9.45 1.81
CA GLU A 84 -0.16 -8.09 1.72
C GLU A 84 -0.20 -7.57 0.28
N ALA A 85 0.17 -8.38 -0.71
CA ALA A 85 0.13 -7.99 -2.12
C ALA A 85 -1.30 -7.72 -2.62
N ILE A 86 -2.31 -8.47 -2.15
CA ILE A 86 -3.72 -8.18 -2.42
C ILE A 86 -4.11 -6.80 -1.85
N ALA A 87 -3.72 -6.52 -0.61
CA ALA A 87 -4.05 -5.26 0.04
C ALA A 87 -3.45 -4.06 -0.72
N GLU A 88 -2.17 -4.15 -1.13
CA GLU A 88 -1.52 -3.14 -1.96
C GLU A 88 -2.12 -3.03 -3.37
N GLY A 89 -2.45 -4.17 -3.99
CA GLY A 89 -2.96 -4.23 -5.35
C GLY A 89 -4.25 -3.42 -5.53
N ARG A 90 -5.12 -3.42 -4.52
CA ARG A 90 -6.34 -2.59 -4.49
C ARG A 90 -6.04 -1.09 -4.46
N GLY A 91 -5.05 -0.68 -3.66
CA GLY A 91 -4.58 0.72 -3.64
C GLY A 91 -3.99 1.13 -4.99
N LYS A 92 -3.03 0.34 -5.49
CA LYS A 92 -2.36 0.62 -6.78
C LYS A 92 -3.33 0.73 -7.95
N ALA A 93 -4.32 -0.15 -8.05
CA ALA A 93 -5.32 -0.06 -9.12
C ALA A 93 -6.10 1.27 -9.11
N GLN A 94 -6.38 1.82 -7.93
CA GLN A 94 -7.03 3.12 -7.81
C GLN A 94 -6.07 4.28 -8.13
N ALA A 95 -4.81 4.22 -7.68
CA ALA A 95 -3.79 5.19 -8.08
C ALA A 95 -3.56 5.21 -9.60
N ASP A 96 -3.53 4.03 -10.23
CA ASP A 96 -3.38 3.89 -11.68
C ASP A 96 -4.57 4.53 -12.43
N SER A 97 -5.78 4.43 -11.89
CA SER A 97 -6.95 5.11 -12.46
C SER A 97 -6.87 6.64 -12.34
N LEU A 98 -6.38 7.17 -11.22
CA LEU A 98 -6.15 8.61 -11.02
C LEU A 98 -5.04 9.13 -11.96
N ARG A 99 -3.97 8.35 -12.14
CA ARG A 99 -2.91 8.66 -13.12
C ARG A 99 -3.43 8.66 -14.55
N ALA A 100 -4.27 7.70 -14.92
CA ALA A 100 -4.85 7.65 -16.26
C ALA A 100 -5.77 8.86 -16.53
N ALA A 101 -6.40 9.40 -15.48
CA ALA A 101 -7.15 10.66 -15.56
C ALA A 101 -6.24 11.88 -15.68
N LYS A 102 -5.02 11.84 -15.12
CA LYS A 102 -3.97 12.85 -15.32
C LYS A 102 -3.41 12.76 -16.75
N LYS A 103 -4.10 13.38 -17.69
CA LYS A 103 -3.57 13.59 -19.05
C LYS A 103 -2.66 14.82 -19.05
N ASP A 104 -1.52 14.72 -19.71
CA ASP A 104 -0.76 15.91 -20.06
C ASP A 104 -1.58 16.69 -21.10
N VAL A 105 -2.04 17.87 -20.69
CA VAL A 105 -2.87 18.73 -21.53
C VAL A 105 -2.09 19.95 -21.99
N GLU A 106 -2.45 20.45 -23.17
CA GLU A 106 -1.92 21.72 -23.66
C GLU A 106 -2.44 22.85 -22.78
N ALA A 107 -1.53 23.63 -22.20
CA ALA A 107 -1.82 24.78 -21.37
C ALA A 107 -1.59 26.08 -22.17
N HIS A 108 -2.53 27.00 -22.05
CA HIS A 108 -2.47 28.32 -22.65
C HIS A 108 -1.91 29.33 -21.64
N LYS A 109 -0.58 29.47 -21.60
CA LYS A 109 0.12 30.41 -20.70
C LYS A 109 0.05 31.83 -21.26
N ILE A 110 -0.23 32.80 -20.41
CA ILE A 110 -0.25 34.22 -20.75
C ILE A 110 0.76 34.99 -19.88
N PRO A 111 1.36 36.09 -20.38
CA PRO A 111 2.33 36.88 -19.62
C PRO A 111 1.67 37.69 -18.49
N SER A 112 0.47 38.20 -18.72
CA SER A 112 -0.30 38.99 -17.74
C SER A 112 -1.81 38.81 -17.96
N PRO A 113 -2.66 39.08 -16.94
CA PRO A 113 -4.12 39.06 -17.10
C PRO A 113 -4.64 40.07 -18.13
N GLU A 114 -3.89 41.14 -18.39
CA GLU A 114 -4.24 42.20 -19.34
C GLU A 114 -3.96 41.77 -20.80
N GLU A 115 -2.99 40.87 -21.01
CA GLU A 115 -2.50 40.42 -22.31
C GLU A 115 -3.03 39.03 -22.70
N LYS A 116 -4.34 38.81 -22.58
CA LYS A 116 -5.00 37.51 -22.84
C LYS A 116 -4.82 36.95 -24.25
N ASN A 117 -4.39 37.78 -25.20
CA ASN A 117 -4.19 37.41 -26.59
C ASN A 117 -2.78 36.85 -26.86
N GLU A 118 -1.80 37.10 -25.98
CA GLU A 118 -0.45 36.57 -26.11
C GLU A 118 -0.34 35.19 -25.47
N ILE A 119 -0.93 34.20 -26.15
CA ILE A 119 -0.95 32.82 -25.67
C ILE A 119 0.31 32.07 -26.10
N THR A 120 1.07 31.59 -25.11
CA THR A 120 2.15 30.62 -25.31
C THR A 120 1.63 29.22 -24.95
N LYS A 121 1.58 28.33 -25.94
CA LYS A 121 1.22 26.93 -25.73
C LYS A 121 2.37 26.19 -25.06
N VAL A 122 2.11 25.64 -23.88
CA VAL A 122 3.09 24.86 -23.10
C VAL A 122 2.44 23.56 -22.61
N SER A 123 3.24 22.56 -22.27
CA SER A 123 2.72 21.33 -21.64
C SER A 123 2.33 21.64 -20.19
N SER A 124 1.22 21.05 -19.72
CA SER A 124 0.80 21.15 -18.32
C SER A 124 1.89 20.75 -17.33
N SER A 125 2.75 19.79 -17.70
CA SER A 125 3.89 19.35 -16.89
C SER A 125 5.01 20.39 -16.73
N SER A 126 5.06 21.39 -17.61
CA SER A 126 6.08 22.46 -17.60
C SER A 126 5.66 23.72 -16.84
N LEU A 127 4.40 23.78 -16.39
CA LEU A 127 3.88 24.90 -15.61
C LEU A 127 4.57 24.94 -14.24
N LYS A 128 4.89 26.15 -13.79
CA LYS A 128 5.49 26.42 -12.49
C LYS A 128 4.56 27.26 -11.63
N LYS A 129 4.79 27.25 -10.32
CA LYS A 129 4.06 28.13 -9.41
C LYS A 129 4.21 29.59 -9.82
N GLY A 130 3.10 30.31 -9.87
CA GLY A 130 3.03 31.71 -10.30
C GLY A 130 2.82 31.90 -11.81
N ASP A 131 2.86 30.85 -12.61
CA ASP A 131 2.46 30.94 -14.02
C ASP A 131 0.98 31.30 -14.14
N ILE A 132 0.65 32.13 -15.13
CA ILE A 132 -0.73 32.56 -15.40
C ILE A 132 -1.21 31.85 -16.66
N ILE A 133 -2.38 31.24 -16.57
CA ILE A 133 -3.00 30.50 -17.66
C ILE A 133 -4.42 30.99 -17.91
N ILE A 134 -4.84 30.95 -19.17
CA ILE A 134 -6.24 31.16 -19.56
C ILE A 134 -6.86 29.81 -19.93
N VAL A 135 -8.04 29.52 -19.39
CA VAL A 135 -8.79 28.29 -19.68
C VAL A 135 -10.17 28.69 -20.20
N LYS A 136 -10.54 28.17 -21.36
CA LYS A 136 -11.82 28.47 -22.03
C LYS A 136 -12.81 27.32 -21.89
N ALA A 137 -14.09 27.59 -22.13
CA ALA A 137 -15.13 26.57 -22.20
C ALA A 137 -14.74 25.41 -23.13
N GLY A 138 -14.87 24.18 -22.62
CA GLY A 138 -14.48 22.94 -23.30
C GLY A 138 -13.04 22.50 -23.02
N GLU A 139 -12.21 23.33 -22.38
CA GLU A 139 -10.83 22.98 -22.02
C GLU A 139 -10.74 22.39 -20.61
N GLN A 140 -9.75 21.51 -20.41
CA GLN A 140 -9.40 20.97 -19.11
C GLN A 140 -8.45 21.94 -18.38
N ILE A 141 -8.67 22.15 -17.09
CA ILE A 141 -7.77 22.95 -16.26
C ILE A 141 -6.43 22.20 -16.12
N PRO A 142 -5.29 22.76 -16.58
CA PRO A 142 -4.03 22.01 -16.69
C PRO A 142 -3.28 21.87 -15.36
N ALA A 143 -3.51 22.76 -14.39
CA ALA A 143 -2.86 22.73 -13.08
C ALA A 143 -3.75 23.33 -11.99
N ASP A 144 -3.50 22.97 -10.73
CA ASP A 144 -4.17 23.59 -9.59
C ASP A 144 -3.82 25.08 -9.48
N GLY A 145 -4.81 25.88 -9.10
CA GLY A 145 -4.62 27.32 -9.03
C GLY A 145 -5.77 28.07 -8.38
N GLU A 146 -5.66 29.40 -8.43
CA GLU A 146 -6.72 30.32 -8.03
C GLU A 146 -7.14 31.20 -9.21
N VAL A 147 -8.43 31.41 -9.37
CA VAL A 147 -9.01 32.29 -10.40
C VAL A 147 -8.68 33.74 -10.04
N MET A 148 -7.88 34.37 -10.89
CA MET A 148 -7.53 35.79 -10.81
C MET A 148 -8.60 36.66 -11.48
N GLU A 149 -9.19 36.19 -12.57
CA GLU A 149 -10.18 36.94 -13.34
C GLU A 149 -11.17 36.00 -14.05
N GLY A 150 -12.43 36.45 -14.17
CA GLY A 150 -13.49 35.71 -14.83
C GLY A 150 -14.32 34.85 -13.88
N ALA A 151 -15.36 34.23 -14.45
CA ALA A 151 -16.24 33.31 -13.74
C ALA A 151 -16.72 32.24 -14.74
N ALA A 152 -16.66 30.98 -14.32
CA ALA A 152 -17.04 29.85 -15.16
C ALA A 152 -17.67 28.72 -14.35
N SER A 153 -18.49 27.90 -15.01
CA SER A 153 -18.94 26.63 -14.47
C SER A 153 -17.91 25.53 -14.75
N VAL A 154 -17.55 24.74 -13.74
CA VAL A 154 -16.51 23.70 -13.80
C VAL A 154 -17.12 22.34 -13.42
N ASP A 155 -16.82 21.32 -14.21
CA ASP A 155 -17.13 19.93 -13.92
C ASP A 155 -15.98 19.30 -13.10
N GLU A 156 -16.26 19.07 -11.81
CA GLU A 156 -15.34 18.44 -10.86
C GLU A 156 -15.61 16.93 -10.67
N SER A 157 -16.47 16.33 -11.50
CA SER A 157 -16.89 14.93 -11.36
C SER A 157 -15.74 13.92 -11.40
N ALA A 158 -14.64 14.28 -12.08
CA ALA A 158 -13.42 13.47 -12.12
C ALA A 158 -12.76 13.30 -10.73
N ILE A 159 -13.01 14.21 -9.80
CA ILE A 159 -12.37 14.25 -8.48
C ILE A 159 -13.39 14.00 -7.37
N THR A 160 -14.50 14.73 -7.37
CA THR A 160 -15.53 14.64 -6.32
C THR A 160 -16.49 13.47 -6.55
N GLY A 161 -16.60 12.99 -7.80
CA GLY A 161 -17.60 12.00 -8.20
C GLY A 161 -19.02 12.56 -8.33
N GLU A 162 -19.22 13.86 -8.10
CA GLU A 162 -20.51 14.53 -8.25
C GLU A 162 -20.62 15.15 -9.65
N SER A 163 -21.73 14.88 -10.36
CA SER A 163 -21.95 15.37 -11.72
C SER A 163 -22.51 16.79 -11.81
N ALA A 164 -22.75 17.45 -10.67
CA ALA A 164 -23.28 18.81 -10.64
C ALA A 164 -22.15 19.82 -10.86
N PRO A 165 -22.24 20.71 -11.87
CA PRO A 165 -21.21 21.71 -12.09
C PRO A 165 -21.13 22.73 -10.95
N VAL A 166 -19.92 23.18 -10.64
CA VAL A 166 -19.66 24.17 -9.58
C VAL A 166 -19.18 25.48 -10.21
N ILE A 167 -19.62 26.61 -9.67
CA ILE A 167 -19.19 27.93 -10.16
C ILE A 167 -17.87 28.31 -9.49
N ARG A 168 -16.88 28.71 -10.30
CA ARG A 168 -15.58 29.21 -9.86
C ARG A 168 -15.40 30.64 -10.39
N GLU A 169 -15.05 31.56 -9.50
CA GLU A 169 -14.99 33.01 -9.80
C GLU A 169 -13.86 33.70 -9.05
N SER A 170 -13.38 34.82 -9.60
CA SER A 170 -12.35 35.65 -8.97
C SER A 170 -12.86 36.41 -7.74
N GLY A 171 -11.99 36.61 -6.74
CA GLY A 171 -12.22 37.58 -5.66
C GLY A 171 -13.11 37.11 -4.50
N GLY A 172 -13.41 35.81 -4.40
CA GLY A 172 -14.15 35.23 -3.27
C GLY A 172 -13.68 33.82 -2.90
N ASP A 173 -14.40 33.16 -1.99
CA ASP A 173 -14.07 31.82 -1.48
C ASP A 173 -14.16 30.69 -2.52
N ARG A 174 -14.65 31.00 -3.73
CA ARG A 174 -14.82 30.07 -4.85
C ARG A 174 -13.74 30.19 -5.93
N SER A 175 -12.63 30.86 -5.63
CA SER A 175 -11.53 31.06 -6.57
C SER A 175 -10.67 29.82 -6.81
N ALA A 176 -10.59 28.89 -5.86
CA ALA A 176 -9.75 27.71 -5.98
C ALA A 176 -10.25 26.76 -7.08
N VAL A 177 -9.36 26.35 -7.98
CA VAL A 177 -9.64 25.37 -9.05
C VAL A 177 -8.64 24.23 -9.01
N THR A 178 -9.09 23.04 -9.42
CA THR A 178 -8.28 21.83 -9.39
C THR A 178 -7.93 21.36 -10.81
N GLY A 179 -6.66 21.05 -11.04
CA GLY A 179 -6.19 20.50 -12.30
C GLY A 179 -6.87 19.16 -12.62
N GLY A 180 -7.16 18.94 -13.89
CA GLY A 180 -7.89 17.76 -14.37
C GLY A 180 -9.42 17.92 -14.42
N THR A 181 -9.97 18.99 -13.86
CA THR A 181 -11.40 19.34 -14.01
C THR A 181 -11.65 20.07 -15.33
N THR A 182 -12.90 20.09 -15.80
CA THR A 182 -13.23 20.66 -17.13
C THR A 182 -14.05 21.93 -17.01
N VAL A 183 -13.66 23.00 -17.71
CA VAL A 183 -14.44 24.23 -17.77
C VAL A 183 -15.59 24.04 -18.76
N LEU A 184 -16.83 24.24 -18.31
CA LEU A 184 -18.04 24.04 -19.12
C LEU A 184 -18.54 25.33 -19.77
N SER A 185 -18.35 26.48 -19.14
CA SER A 185 -18.84 27.77 -19.64
C SER A 185 -17.77 28.86 -19.55
N ASP A 186 -17.91 29.89 -20.39
CA ASP A 186 -17.12 31.13 -20.32
C ASP A 186 -15.60 30.91 -20.37
N TRP A 187 -14.85 31.67 -19.57
CA TRP A 187 -13.39 31.59 -19.44
C TRP A 187 -12.97 32.03 -18.05
N ILE A 188 -11.82 31.52 -17.62
CA ILE A 188 -11.16 31.91 -16.36
C ILE A 188 -9.67 32.11 -16.60
N VAL A 189 -9.10 33.11 -15.93
CA VAL A 189 -7.65 33.31 -15.81
C VAL A 189 -7.24 32.78 -14.44
N VAL A 190 -6.31 31.83 -14.43
CA VAL A 190 -5.89 31.11 -13.23
C VAL A 190 -4.41 31.34 -12.99
N VAL A 191 -4.03 31.63 -11.75
CA VAL A 191 -2.63 31.60 -11.31
C VAL A 191 -2.32 30.24 -10.71
N VAL A 192 -1.26 29.60 -11.19
CA VAL A 192 -0.84 28.28 -10.72
C VAL A 192 -0.30 28.39 -9.28
N THR A 193 -0.87 27.64 -8.35
CA THR A 193 -0.53 27.73 -6.92
C THR A 193 0.48 26.67 -6.47
N ASN A 194 0.54 25.54 -7.17
CA ASN A 194 1.38 24.39 -6.80
C ASN A 194 2.46 24.12 -7.85
N GLU A 195 3.60 23.58 -7.40
CA GLU A 195 4.65 23.07 -8.29
C GLU A 195 4.23 21.74 -8.93
N ALA A 196 4.88 21.39 -10.04
CA ALA A 196 4.73 20.08 -10.66
C ALA A 196 5.07 18.94 -9.67
N GLY A 197 4.14 18.02 -9.46
CA GLY A 197 4.27 16.95 -8.46
C GLY A 197 3.64 17.25 -7.10
N GLU A 198 3.20 18.48 -6.85
CA GLU A 198 2.44 18.85 -5.64
C GLU A 198 0.96 19.13 -5.91
N SER A 199 0.46 18.79 -7.11
CA SER A 199 -0.95 18.91 -7.44
C SER A 199 -1.81 18.04 -6.51
N PHE A 200 -3.10 18.35 -6.43
CA PHE A 200 -4.09 17.62 -5.66
C PHE A 200 -4.15 16.15 -6.09
N LEU A 201 -4.14 15.89 -7.40
CA LEU A 201 -4.07 14.54 -7.95
C LEU A 201 -2.75 13.85 -7.60
N ASP A 202 -1.61 14.54 -7.63
CA ASP A 202 -0.33 13.95 -7.22
C ASP A 202 -0.31 13.60 -5.73
N LYS A 203 -0.89 14.45 -4.87
CA LYS A 203 -1.07 14.17 -3.44
C LYS A 203 -1.99 12.97 -3.22
N MET A 204 -3.09 12.86 -3.97
CA MET A 204 -3.97 11.68 -3.94
C MET A 204 -3.23 10.41 -4.38
N ILE A 205 -2.49 10.46 -5.49
CA ILE A 205 -1.71 9.32 -6.01
C ILE A 205 -0.67 8.89 -4.96
N ALA A 206 0.13 9.82 -4.43
CA ALA A 206 1.16 9.53 -3.43
C ALA A 206 0.57 8.90 -2.16
N MET A 207 -0.61 9.34 -1.75
CA MET A 207 -1.33 8.80 -0.59
C MET A 207 -1.85 7.38 -0.85
N VAL A 208 -2.47 7.15 -2.01
CA VAL A 208 -3.02 5.84 -2.39
C VAL A 208 -1.92 4.80 -2.61
N GLU A 209 -0.78 5.21 -3.14
CA GLU A 209 0.40 4.33 -3.31
C GLU A 209 1.14 4.05 -2.00
N GLY A 210 0.79 4.72 -0.91
CA GLY A 210 1.36 4.47 0.40
C GLY A 210 2.84 4.82 0.51
N ALA A 211 3.39 5.62 -0.42
CA ALA A 211 4.82 5.94 -0.52
C ALA A 211 5.39 6.64 0.74
N ALA A 212 4.52 7.12 1.63
CA ALA A 212 4.90 7.73 2.90
C ALA A 212 4.20 7.12 4.13
N ARG A 213 3.68 5.87 4.07
CA ARG A 213 3.04 5.25 5.24
C ARG A 213 4.11 4.94 6.30
N LYS A 214 4.09 5.70 7.39
CA LYS A 214 4.74 5.30 8.65
C LYS A 214 3.85 4.31 9.40
N LYS A 215 4.46 3.34 10.07
CA LYS A 215 3.74 2.45 11.00
C LYS A 215 3.00 3.29 12.04
N THR A 216 1.77 2.91 12.30
CA THR A 216 0.90 3.64 13.23
C THR A 216 1.24 3.28 14.68
N PRO A 217 0.86 4.09 15.68
CA PRO A 217 1.15 3.79 17.08
C PRO A 217 0.63 2.42 17.52
N ASN A 218 -0.59 2.03 17.13
CA ASN A 218 -1.13 0.72 17.49
C ASN A 218 -0.43 -0.42 16.73
N GLU A 219 -0.04 -0.21 15.47
CA GLU A 219 0.79 -1.17 14.71
C GLU A 219 2.15 -1.39 15.39
N ILE A 220 2.79 -0.33 15.88
CA ILE A 220 4.08 -0.42 16.60
C ILE A 220 3.89 -1.15 17.94
N ALA A 221 2.88 -0.77 18.73
CA ALA A 221 2.60 -1.38 20.01
C ALA A 221 2.34 -2.89 19.88
N LEU A 222 1.51 -3.28 18.91
CA LEU A 222 1.25 -4.69 18.63
C LEU A 222 2.52 -5.39 18.15
N GLN A 223 3.33 -4.77 17.30
CA GLN A 223 4.58 -5.36 16.85
C GLN A 223 5.55 -5.65 18.01
N ILE A 224 5.68 -4.73 18.97
CA ILE A 224 6.52 -4.94 20.17
C ILE A 224 6.02 -6.15 20.96
N PHE A 225 4.70 -6.24 21.16
CA PHE A 225 4.07 -7.38 21.85
C PHE A 225 4.32 -8.70 21.11
N LEU A 226 4.14 -8.74 19.79
CA LEU A 226 4.38 -9.93 18.97
C LEU A 226 5.86 -10.36 18.98
N ILE A 227 6.79 -9.40 19.00
CA ILE A 227 8.23 -9.68 19.14
C ILE A 227 8.51 -10.32 20.51
N ALA A 228 8.01 -9.73 21.59
CA ALA A 228 8.20 -10.26 22.94
C ALA A 228 7.67 -11.71 23.06
N LEU A 229 6.47 -11.96 22.55
CA LEU A 229 5.87 -13.29 22.54
C LEU A 229 6.69 -14.29 21.70
N SER A 230 7.18 -13.87 20.54
CA SER A 230 8.02 -14.72 19.69
C SER A 230 9.35 -15.08 20.36
N ILE A 231 9.98 -14.15 21.08
CA ILE A 231 11.18 -14.41 21.88
C ILE A 231 10.89 -15.45 22.97
N ILE A 232 9.76 -15.32 23.68
CA ILE A 232 9.34 -16.30 24.68
C ILE A 232 9.20 -17.70 24.05
N PHE A 233 8.58 -17.82 22.87
CA PHE A 233 8.44 -19.13 22.22
C PHE A 233 9.76 -19.71 21.71
N ILE A 234 10.71 -18.87 21.29
CA ILE A 234 12.09 -19.32 21.01
C ILE A 234 12.71 -19.92 22.29
N LEU A 235 12.60 -19.23 23.42
CA LEU A 235 13.13 -19.73 24.70
C LEU A 235 12.45 -21.02 25.15
N VAL A 236 11.13 -21.14 24.99
CA VAL A 236 10.37 -22.36 25.30
C VAL A 236 10.84 -23.53 24.45
N THR A 237 10.95 -23.35 23.13
CA THR A 237 11.39 -24.43 22.22
C THR A 237 12.84 -24.84 22.48
N LEU A 238 13.72 -23.90 22.81
CA LEU A 238 15.10 -24.19 23.21
C LEU A 238 15.17 -24.93 24.56
N SER A 239 14.31 -24.57 25.51
CA SER A 239 14.21 -25.23 26.81
C SER A 239 13.70 -26.66 26.66
N LEU A 240 12.69 -26.88 25.82
CA LEU A 240 12.16 -28.21 25.50
C LEU A 240 13.24 -29.10 24.86
N TYR A 241 14.03 -28.56 23.93
CA TYR A 241 15.16 -29.29 23.34
C TYR A 241 16.18 -29.68 24.40
N SER A 242 16.56 -28.74 25.26
CA SER A 242 17.56 -28.96 26.32
C SER A 242 17.09 -30.02 27.33
N TYR A 243 15.83 -29.96 27.72
CA TYR A 243 15.21 -30.95 28.61
C TYR A 243 15.18 -32.34 27.97
N SER A 244 14.81 -32.43 26.69
CA SER A 244 14.77 -33.70 25.96
C SER A 244 16.16 -34.33 25.81
N VAL A 245 17.19 -33.53 25.51
CA VAL A 245 18.59 -33.98 25.48
C VAL A 245 19.03 -34.50 26.85
N PHE A 246 18.69 -33.79 27.93
CA PHE A 246 19.02 -34.20 29.29
C PHE A 246 18.34 -35.52 29.67
N SER A 247 17.04 -35.65 29.42
CA SER A 247 16.27 -36.87 29.68
C SER A 247 16.76 -38.05 28.86
N ALA A 248 17.03 -37.85 27.57
CA ALA A 248 17.56 -38.90 26.69
C ALA A 248 18.93 -39.41 27.16
N LYS A 249 19.79 -38.51 27.67
CA LYS A 249 21.10 -38.85 28.21
C LYS A 249 21.00 -39.68 29.51
N LEU A 250 20.01 -39.41 30.36
CA LEU A 250 19.77 -40.19 31.58
C LEU A 250 19.29 -41.62 31.26
N GLU A 251 18.40 -41.76 30.29
CA GLU A 251 17.84 -43.05 29.86
C GLU A 251 18.77 -43.81 28.87
N GLY A 252 19.87 -43.20 28.43
CA GLY A 252 20.79 -43.79 27.46
C GLY A 252 20.21 -43.96 26.06
N ILE A 253 19.13 -43.24 25.72
CA ILE A 253 18.46 -43.29 24.42
C ILE A 253 18.89 -42.13 23.52
N VAL A 254 18.65 -42.28 22.21
CA VAL A 254 18.77 -41.16 21.26
C VAL A 254 17.66 -40.15 21.55
N ASN A 255 17.99 -38.86 21.45
CA ASN A 255 17.03 -37.77 21.67
C ASN A 255 15.75 -37.98 20.82
N PRO A 256 14.57 -38.12 21.43
CA PRO A 256 13.33 -38.40 20.70
C PRO A 256 12.76 -37.17 19.99
N THR A 257 13.15 -35.96 20.38
CA THR A 257 12.69 -34.71 19.74
C THR A 257 13.58 -34.34 18.57
N SER A 258 13.00 -34.31 17.37
CA SER A 258 13.66 -33.79 16.17
C SER A 258 13.63 -32.27 16.12
N ILE A 259 14.68 -31.69 15.55
CA ILE A 259 14.80 -30.25 15.31
C ILE A 259 13.66 -29.79 14.39
N SER A 260 13.32 -30.60 13.38
CA SER A 260 12.22 -30.34 12.45
C SER A 260 10.88 -30.15 13.18
N THR A 261 10.57 -30.98 14.18
CA THR A 261 9.33 -30.85 14.97
C THR A 261 9.37 -29.62 15.88
N LEU A 262 10.52 -29.26 16.43
CA LEU A 262 10.66 -28.04 17.24
C LEU A 262 10.49 -26.78 16.40
N ILE A 263 10.99 -26.76 15.16
CA ILE A 263 10.75 -25.67 14.22
C ILE A 263 9.26 -25.57 13.90
N ALA A 264 8.60 -26.70 13.61
CA ALA A 264 7.16 -26.72 13.37
C ALA A 264 6.38 -26.20 14.59
N LEU A 265 6.73 -26.64 15.80
CA LEU A 265 6.13 -26.17 17.04
C LEU A 265 6.34 -24.67 17.25
N LEU A 266 7.55 -24.17 17.03
CA LEU A 266 7.86 -22.74 17.15
C LEU A 266 6.95 -21.90 16.25
N VAL A 267 6.79 -22.30 14.99
CA VAL A 267 5.95 -21.57 14.02
C VAL A 267 4.47 -21.69 14.35
N CYS A 268 4.01 -22.84 14.85
CA CYS A 268 2.63 -23.03 15.30
C CYS A 268 2.28 -22.18 16.53
N LEU A 269 3.25 -21.93 17.41
CA LEU A 269 3.06 -21.06 18.58
C LEU A 269 3.20 -19.58 18.24
N ALA A 270 4.13 -19.25 17.34
CA ALA A 270 4.35 -17.87 16.91
C ALA A 270 3.04 -17.25 16.40
N PRO A 271 2.77 -15.97 16.73
CA PRO A 271 1.51 -15.29 16.35
C PRO A 271 1.52 -14.87 14.88
N THR A 272 1.73 -15.84 13.98
CA THR A 272 1.98 -15.67 12.55
C THR A 272 0.80 -15.05 11.83
N THR A 273 -0.43 -15.43 12.17
CA THR A 273 -1.65 -14.87 11.58
C THR A 273 -1.72 -13.35 11.77
N ILE A 274 -1.51 -12.87 12.99
CA ILE A 274 -1.58 -11.45 13.30
C ILE A 274 -0.37 -10.73 12.73
N GLY A 275 0.83 -11.31 12.90
CA GLY A 275 2.07 -10.76 12.37
C GLY A 275 2.01 -10.56 10.85
N ALA A 276 1.51 -11.54 10.10
CA ALA A 276 1.38 -11.50 8.65
C ALA A 276 0.37 -10.45 8.16
N LEU A 277 -0.76 -10.30 8.85
CA LEU A 277 -1.90 -9.52 8.35
C LEU A 277 -1.90 -8.06 8.82
N LEU A 278 -1.08 -7.70 9.81
CA LEU A 278 -1.07 -6.37 10.41
C LEU A 278 -0.92 -5.24 9.37
N SER A 279 0.06 -5.33 8.49
CA SER A 279 0.29 -4.31 7.46
C SER A 279 -0.80 -4.32 6.39
N ALA A 280 -1.32 -5.51 6.02
CA ALA A 280 -2.43 -5.64 5.07
C ALA A 280 -3.72 -4.97 5.57
N ILE A 281 -4.02 -5.11 6.88
CA ILE A 281 -5.18 -4.46 7.52
C ILE A 281 -5.07 -2.93 7.41
N GLY A 282 -3.89 -2.37 7.70
CA GLY A 282 -3.64 -0.94 7.61
C GLY A 282 -3.81 -0.39 6.19
N ILE A 283 -3.32 -1.11 5.18
CA ILE A 283 -3.44 -0.72 3.76
C ILE A 283 -4.90 -0.81 3.31
N ALA A 284 -5.61 -1.88 3.67
CA ALA A 284 -7.02 -2.05 3.35
C ALA A 284 -7.90 -0.96 4.00
N GLY A 285 -7.60 -0.57 5.24
CA GLY A 285 -8.30 0.51 5.93
C GLY A 285 -8.19 1.86 5.21
N MET A 286 -6.97 2.23 4.78
CA MET A 286 -6.76 3.46 3.99
C MET A 286 -7.50 3.43 2.66
N SER A 287 -7.44 2.29 1.95
CA SER A 287 -8.17 2.12 0.68
C SER A 287 -9.68 2.29 0.85
N ARG A 288 -10.25 1.82 1.96
CA ARG A 288 -11.69 1.99 2.25
C ARG A 288 -12.10 3.42 2.53
N LEU A 289 -11.27 4.22 3.22
CA LEU A 289 -11.58 5.64 3.43
C LEU A 289 -11.56 6.42 2.12
N ASN A 290 -10.60 6.12 1.24
CA ASN A 290 -10.55 6.75 -0.06
C ASN A 290 -11.78 6.38 -0.92
N GLN A 291 -12.31 5.16 -0.81
CA GLN A 291 -13.58 4.78 -1.44
C GLN A 291 -14.80 5.52 -0.86
N ALA A 292 -14.70 6.03 0.37
CA ALA A 292 -15.71 6.87 1.00
C ALA A 292 -15.47 8.37 0.76
N ASN A 293 -14.60 8.73 -0.20
CA ASN A 293 -14.19 10.10 -0.51
C ASN A 293 -13.58 10.86 0.69
N VAL A 294 -12.99 10.12 1.66
CA VAL A 294 -12.27 10.69 2.80
C VAL A 294 -10.77 10.50 2.59
N LEU A 295 -10.06 11.63 2.51
CA LEU A 295 -8.61 11.64 2.36
C LEU A 295 -7.93 11.70 3.73
N ALA A 296 -7.22 10.62 4.08
CA ALA A 296 -6.45 10.54 5.32
C ALA A 296 -4.96 10.71 5.03
N MET A 297 -4.37 11.81 5.51
CA MET A 297 -2.95 12.13 5.28
C MET A 297 -1.97 11.08 5.84
N SER A 298 -2.41 10.25 6.79
CA SER A 298 -1.63 9.14 7.32
C SER A 298 -2.53 8.08 7.96
N GLY A 299 -2.02 6.84 8.06
CA GLY A 299 -2.69 5.80 8.85
C GLY A 299 -2.89 6.19 10.32
N ARG A 300 -2.02 7.05 10.88
CA ARG A 300 -2.15 7.54 12.25
C ARG A 300 -3.40 8.40 12.44
N ALA A 301 -3.77 9.21 11.45
CA ALA A 301 -4.98 10.02 11.51
C ALA A 301 -6.24 9.14 11.59
N ILE A 302 -6.23 8.00 10.90
CA ILE A 302 -7.33 7.03 10.90
C ILE A 302 -7.47 6.38 12.28
N GLU A 303 -6.35 5.93 12.87
CA GLU A 303 -6.39 5.34 14.21
C GLU A 303 -6.81 6.35 15.27
N ALA A 304 -6.28 7.57 15.21
CA ALA A 304 -6.64 8.62 16.15
C ALA A 304 -8.13 8.98 16.04
N ALA A 305 -8.71 9.00 14.84
CA ALA A 305 -10.14 9.23 14.65
C ALA A 305 -11.02 8.15 15.31
N GLY A 306 -10.51 6.92 15.46
CA GLY A 306 -11.19 5.85 16.19
C GLY A 306 -11.08 5.96 17.71
N ASP A 307 -10.21 6.85 18.20
CA ASP A 307 -9.93 7.11 19.62
C ASP A 307 -10.49 8.48 20.05
N VAL A 308 -11.40 9.06 19.26
CA VAL A 308 -12.09 10.32 19.57
C VAL A 308 -13.35 10.03 20.36
N ASP A 309 -13.44 10.59 21.57
CA ASP A 309 -14.57 10.39 22.47
C ASP A 309 -15.76 11.35 22.26
N ILE A 310 -15.58 12.45 21.50
CA ILE A 310 -16.57 13.53 21.31
C ILE A 310 -16.68 13.92 19.85
#